data_AF-A0A6L2PW49-F1
#
_entry.id   AF-A0A6L2PW49-F1
#
_cell.length_a   1.000
_cell.length_b   1.000
_cell.length_c   1.000
_cell.angle_alpha   90.00
_cell.angle_beta   90.00
_cell.angle_gamma   90.00
#
_symmetry.space_group_name_H-M   'P 1'
#
loop_
_entity.id
_entity.type
_entity.pdbx_description
1 polymer ?
#
loop_
_entity_poly.entity_id
_entity_poly.type
_entity_poly.pdbx_seq_one_letter_code
_entity_poly.pdbx_strand_id
1 'polypeptide(L)' 'MGLVDSPLCRKCGAGEETSAHVLCECEALATLRHIYLGPFFLDPENVRDLSLRAIWNFFRRTGLL' A
#
# COMPACT_ATOMS: atom_id res chain seq x y z
N MET A 1 -7.23 14.75 -14.48
CA MET A 1 -6.60 14.52 -13.16
C MET A 1 -7.67 14.74 -12.12
N GLY A 2 -8.25 13.67 -11.59
CA GLY A 2 -9.38 13.75 -10.65
C GLY A 2 -8.87 14.10 -9.26
N LEU A 3 -9.30 15.24 -8.76
CA LEU A 3 -9.18 15.59 -7.35
C LEU A 3 -10.03 14.58 -6.58
N VAL A 4 -9.40 13.73 -5.78
CA VAL A 4 -10.12 12.85 -4.87
C VAL A 4 -10.52 13.71 -3.68
N ASP A 5 -11.79 14.12 -3.62
CA ASP A 5 -12.36 14.95 -2.55
C ASP A 5 -12.40 14.26 -1.18
N SER A 6 -12.08 12.96 -1.15
CA SER A 6 -12.09 12.16 0.08
C SER A 6 -10.65 11.82 0.49
N PRO A 7 -10.26 12.08 1.75
CA PRO A 7 -8.99 11.58 2.25
C PRO A 7 -8.99 10.04 2.35
N LEU A 8 -10.14 9.38 2.21
CA LEU A 8 -10.27 7.94 2.45
C LEU A 8 -9.52 7.10 1.41
N CYS A 9 -8.87 6.04 1.90
CA CYS A 9 -8.20 5.06 1.05
C CYS A 9 -9.13 4.49 -0.02
N ARG A 10 -8.74 4.58 -1.28
CA ARG A 10 -9.49 4.08 -2.44
C ARG A 10 -9.63 2.54 -2.47
N LYS A 11 -8.95 1.83 -1.56
CA LYS A 11 -8.94 0.36 -1.51
C LYS A 11 -9.82 -0.22 -0.42
N CYS A 12 -9.72 0.30 0.79
CA CYS A 12 -10.56 -0.17 1.91
C CYS A 12 -11.71 0.80 2.24
N GLY A 13 -11.70 2.03 1.73
CA GLY A 13 -12.71 3.05 2.06
C GLY A 13 -12.60 3.58 3.49
N ALA A 14 -11.53 3.26 4.22
CA ALA A 14 -11.30 3.64 5.61
C ALA A 14 -9.87 4.17 5.80
N GLY A 15 -9.70 5.11 6.74
CA GLY A 15 -8.39 5.74 7.00
C GLY A 15 -7.91 6.63 5.85
N GLU A 16 -6.92 7.49 6.12
CA GLU A 16 -6.37 8.37 5.09
C GLU A 16 -5.50 7.59 4.08
N GLU A 17 -5.62 7.89 2.78
CA GLU A 17 -4.78 7.30 1.74
C GLU A 17 -3.34 7.82 1.77
N THR A 18 -2.56 7.34 2.73
CA THR A 18 -1.11 7.62 2.81
C THR A 18 -0.29 6.43 2.33
N SER A 19 0.99 6.67 2.03
CA SER A 19 1.94 5.59 1.73
C SER A 19 2.09 4.63 2.90
N ALA A 20 2.09 5.13 4.14
CA ALA A 20 2.12 4.32 5.36
C ALA A 20 0.87 3.43 5.46
N HIS A 21 -0.31 4.00 5.24
CA HIS A 21 -1.54 3.21 5.24
C HIS A 21 -1.49 2.10 4.20
N VAL A 22 -1.14 2.44 2.95
CA VAL A 22 -1.07 1.48 1.84
C VAL A 22 -0.04 0.37 2.09
N LEU A 23 1.17 0.73 2.54
CA LEU A 23 2.28 -0.19 2.71
C LEU A 23 2.21 -1.01 4.00
N CYS A 24 1.60 -0.49 5.06
CA CYS A 24 1.73 -1.10 6.39
C CYS A 24 0.38 -1.53 6.98
N GLU A 25 -0.71 -0.80 6.74
CA GLU A 25 -1.94 -0.89 7.55
C GLU A 25 -3.15 -1.42 6.78
N CYS A 26 -3.26 -1.09 5.49
CA CYS A 26 -4.47 -1.31 4.69
C CYS A 26 -4.79 -2.80 4.59
N GLU A 27 -5.84 -3.24 5.27
CA GLU A 27 -6.27 -4.65 5.29
C GLU A 27 -6.67 -5.15 3.90
N ALA A 28 -7.32 -4.30 3.11
CA ALA A 28 -7.71 -4.62 1.73
C ALA A 28 -6.49 -4.95 0.83
N LEU A 29 -5.29 -4.52 1.23
CA LEU A 29 -4.04 -4.78 0.51
C LEU A 29 -3.16 -5.84 1.17
N ALA A 30 -3.56 -6.43 2.31
CA ALA A 30 -2.72 -7.36 3.07
C ALA A 30 -2.27 -8.58 2.22
N THR A 31 -3.17 -9.15 1.43
CA THR A 31 -2.84 -10.28 0.54
C THR A 31 -1.87 -9.87 -0.57
N LEU A 32 -2.08 -8.70 -1.19
CA LEU A 32 -1.15 -8.18 -2.21
C LEU A 32 0.21 -7.87 -1.61
N ARG A 33 0.26 -7.34 -0.39
CA ARG A 33 1.47 -7.09 0.36
C ARG A 33 2.24 -8.38 0.60
N HIS A 34 1.56 -9.43 1.04
CA HIS A 34 2.18 -10.74 1.23
C HIS A 34 2.80 -11.27 -0.08
N ILE A 35 2.07 -11.20 -1.18
CA ILE A 35 2.52 -11.69 -2.50
C ILE A 35 3.77 -10.95 -3.00
N TYR A 36 3.82 -9.61 -2.85
CA TYR A 36 4.86 -8.79 -3.47
C TYR A 36 5.98 -8.37 -2.53
N LEU A 37 5.68 -8.16 -1.25
CA LEU A 37 6.60 -7.61 -0.25
C LEU A 37 6.94 -8.61 0.86
N GLY A 38 6.19 -9.71 0.99
CA GLY A 38 6.44 -10.80 1.93
C GLY A 38 5.52 -10.76 3.16
N PRO A 39 5.59 -9.77 4.05
CA PRO A 39 4.69 -9.69 5.20
C PRO A 39 3.26 -9.27 4.84
N PHE A 40 2.27 -9.75 5.61
CA PHE A 40 0.88 -9.30 5.49
C PHE A 40 0.70 -7.87 5.99
N PHE A 41 1.45 -7.46 7.00
CA PHE A 41 1.54 -6.11 7.55
C PHE A 41 3.02 -5.81 7.77
N LEU A 42 3.48 -4.67 7.29
CA LEU A 42 4.88 -4.26 7.37
C LEU A 42 5.03 -3.28 8.53
N ASP A 43 6.09 -3.45 9.31
CA ASP A 43 6.53 -2.37 10.18
C ASP A 43 7.22 -1.29 9.33
N PRO A 44 7.00 0.00 9.61
CA PRO A 44 7.60 1.09 8.85
C PRO A 44 9.13 0.99 8.70
N GLU A 45 9.81 0.46 9.71
CA GLU A 45 11.27 0.26 9.68
C GLU A 45 11.70 -0.79 8.65
N ASN A 46 10.88 -1.81 8.39
CA ASN A 46 11.20 -2.86 7.41
C ASN A 46 11.01 -2.41 5.96
N VAL A 47 10.31 -1.29 5.72
CA VAL A 47 10.11 -0.76 4.36
C VAL A 47 11.46 -0.41 3.71
N ARG A 48 12.46 -0.02 4.51
CA ARG A 48 13.81 0.34 4.04
C ARG A 48 14.56 -0.86 3.44
N ASP A 49 14.24 -2.07 3.87
CA ASP A 49 14.90 -3.30 3.42
C ASP A 49 14.24 -3.89 2.16
N LEU A 50 13.10 -3.34 1.74
CA LEU A 50 12.38 -3.82 0.56
C LEU A 50 13.07 -3.36 -0.72
N SER A 51 13.12 -4.28 -1.70
CA SER A 51 13.61 -3.91 -3.03
C SER A 51 12.66 -2.91 -3.70
N LEU A 52 13.22 -1.87 -4.33
CA LEU A 52 12.44 -0.88 -5.11
C LEU A 52 11.60 -1.56 -6.21
N ARG A 53 12.11 -2.66 -6.79
CA ARG A 53 11.37 -3.46 -7.77
C ARG A 53 10.13 -4.10 -7.17
N ALA A 54 10.21 -4.64 -5.96
CA ALA A 54 9.07 -5.23 -5.27
C ALA A 54 8.02 -4.16 -4.93
N ILE A 55 8.45 -3.01 -4.38
CA ILE A 55 7.57 -1.87 -4.10
C ILE A 55 6.88 -1.39 -5.38
N TRP A 56 7.63 -1.21 -6.47
CA TRP A 56 7.08 -0.80 -7.76
C TRP A 56 6.02 -1.78 -8.29
N ASN A 57 6.32 -3.09 -8.25
CA ASN A 57 5.38 -4.11 -8.70
C ASN A 57 4.12 -4.14 -7.83
N PHE A 58 4.25 -3.96 -6.52
CA PHE A 58 3.12 -3.84 -5.61
C PHE A 58 2.21 -2.68 -6.02
N PHE A 59 2.74 -1.45 -6.13
CA PHE A 59 1.93 -0.27 -6.50
C PHE A 59 1.28 -0.37 -7.88
N ARG A 60 1.96 -0.98 -8.87
CA ARG A 60 1.35 -1.25 -10.18
C ARG A 60 0.14 -2.17 -10.09
N ARG A 61 0.12 -3.08 -9.10
CA ARG A 61 -0.99 -4.02 -8.90
C ARG A 61 -2.10 -3.47 -8.02
N THR A 62 -1.79 -2.50 -7.16
CA THR A 62 -2.84 -1.76 -6.45
C THR A 62 -3.59 -0.83 -7.41
N GLY A 63 -2.95 -0.29 -8.45
CA GLY A 63 -3.57 0.69 -9.36
C GLY A 63 -3.76 2.07 -8.69
N LEU A 64 -2.86 2.40 -7.74
CA LEU A 64 -2.80 3.70 -7.08
C LEU A 64 -1.83 4.67 -7.77
N LEU A 65 -0.97 4.15 -8.67
CA LEU A 65 -0.08 4.88 -9.56
C LEU A 65 -0.53 4.75 -11.02
#